data_AF-A0AAD4D9B5-F1
#
_entry.id   AF-A0AAD4D9B5-F1
#
_cell.length_a   1.000
_cell.length_b   1.000
_cell.length_c   1.000
_cell.angle_alpha   90.00
_cell.angle_beta   90.00
_cell.angle_gamma   90.00
#
_symmetry.space_group_name_H-M   'P 1'
#
loop_
_entity.id
_entity.type
_entity.pdbx_description
1 polymer ?
#
loop_
_entity_poly.entity_id
_entity_poly.type
_entity_poly.pdbx_seq_one_letter_code
_entity_poly.pdbx_strand_id
1 'polypeptide(L)'
;MANHVQVVAPEGQEYWIEIAKHIEQVAASSAQQQQQYHSNSSGMSFTTGLLLGQLSVVLLVIVCFKYLLLEDVRYGRKPRSFSNRGVSIPAPPTKPSLPSTTTILNKTFYDIYDHTPESLDWMTVLMAQAIAQYRDDSKVNNRLIKALAEALNGGVRPDWV
;
A
#
# COMPACT_ATOMS: atom_id res chain seq x y z
N MET A 1 -8.87 75.38 32.84
CA MET A 1 -9.04 74.43 33.95
C MET A 1 -10.13 73.44 33.56
N ALA A 2 -9.75 72.29 32.99
CA ALA A 2 -10.66 71.19 32.68
C ALA A 2 -9.94 69.88 33.06
N ASN A 3 -10.62 69.10 33.88
CA ASN A 3 -10.05 68.01 34.68
C ASN A 3 -9.62 66.81 33.82
N HIS A 4 -8.39 66.36 34.04
CA HIS A 4 -7.92 65.04 33.60
C HIS A 4 -8.62 63.98 34.46
N VAL A 5 -9.58 63.26 33.88
CA VAL A 5 -10.22 62.09 34.52
C VAL A 5 -9.25 60.92 34.37
N GLN A 6 -8.49 60.63 35.44
CA GLN A 6 -7.79 59.36 35.58
C GLN A 6 -8.83 58.27 35.80
N VAL A 7 -8.99 57.39 34.81
CA VAL A 7 -9.78 56.16 34.96
C VAL A 7 -8.93 55.21 35.81
N VAL A 8 -9.08 55.31 37.13
CA VAL A 8 -8.49 54.38 38.09
C VAL A 8 -9.28 53.07 38.00
N ALA A 9 -8.69 52.07 37.35
CA ALA A 9 -9.21 50.72 37.33
C ALA A 9 -9.03 50.09 38.73
N PRO A 10 -10.04 49.37 39.27
CA PRO A 10 -9.92 48.74 40.59
C PRO A 10 -8.86 47.63 40.55
N GLU A 11 -7.94 47.63 41.52
CA GLU A 11 -6.73 46.75 41.53
C GLU A 11 -7.02 45.24 41.36
N GLY A 12 -8.24 44.78 41.65
CA GLY A 12 -8.64 43.39 41.39
C GLY A 12 -8.90 43.04 39.92
N GLN A 13 -9.02 44.01 39.01
CA GLN A 13 -9.23 43.78 37.57
C GLN A 13 -7.92 43.70 36.77
N GLU A 14 -6.83 44.32 37.26
CA GLU A 14 -5.54 44.29 36.58
C GLU A 14 -4.96 42.87 36.54
N TYR A 15 -5.16 42.07 37.58
CA TYR A 15 -4.76 40.66 37.63
C TYR A 15 -5.42 39.81 36.54
N TRP A 16 -6.72 39.98 36.31
CA TRP A 16 -7.43 39.20 35.28
C TRP A 16 -6.98 39.58 33.87
N ILE A 17 -6.63 40.85 33.67
CA ILE A 17 -6.08 41.34 32.41
C ILE A 17 -4.65 40.85 32.21
N GLU A 18 -3.83 40.84 33.27
CA GLU A 18 -2.45 40.37 33.24
C GLU A 18 -2.36 38.84 33.05
N ILE A 19 -3.29 38.09 33.64
CA ILE A 19 -3.44 36.63 33.42
C ILE A 19 -3.91 36.34 32.00
N ALA A 20 -4.92 37.06 31.50
CA ALA A 20 -5.38 36.90 30.11
C ALA A 20 -4.24 37.16 29.13
N LYS A 21 -3.43 38.19 29.38
CA LYS A 21 -2.26 38.53 28.59
C LYS A 21 -1.17 37.44 28.64
N HIS A 22 -0.88 36.89 29.82
CA HIS A 22 0.07 35.78 29.94
C HIS A 22 -0.42 34.52 29.22
N ILE A 23 -1.72 34.20 29.30
CA ILE A 23 -2.30 33.04 28.60
C ILE A 23 -2.24 33.23 27.09
N GLU A 24 -2.57 34.41 26.58
CA GLU A 24 -2.46 34.73 25.15
C GLU A 24 -1.01 34.69 24.67
N GLN A 25 -0.06 35.19 25.48
CA GLN A 25 1.36 35.15 25.16
C GLN A 25 1.93 33.72 25.17
N VAL A 26 1.47 32.86 26.08
CA VAL A 26 1.79 31.42 26.11
C VAL A 26 1.15 30.66 24.93
N ALA A 27 -0.08 31.05 24.53
CA ALA A 27 -0.72 30.52 23.33
C ALA A 27 0.01 30.94 22.04
N ALA A 28 0.47 32.19 21.96
CA ALA A 28 1.25 32.70 20.83
C ALA A 28 2.63 32.04 20.72
N SER A 29 3.30 31.81 21.86
CA SER A 29 4.61 31.14 21.87
C SER A 29 4.53 29.63 21.60
N SER A 30 3.44 28.96 21.99
CA SER A 30 3.17 27.57 21.56
C SER A 30 2.80 27.46 20.08
N ALA A 31 2.11 28.46 19.51
CA ALA A 31 1.85 28.53 18.07
C ALA A 31 3.15 28.72 17.25
N GLN A 32 4.12 29.48 17.77
CA GLN A 32 5.43 29.61 17.13
C GLN A 32 6.29 28.35 17.24
N GLN A 33 6.15 27.54 18.29
CA GLN A 33 6.84 26.25 18.40
C GLN A 33 6.36 25.21 17.36
N GLN A 34 5.15 25.33 16.81
CA GLN A 34 4.67 24.40 15.78
C GLN A 34 5.21 24.69 14.37
N GLN A 35 5.82 25.86 14.13
CA GLN A 35 6.36 26.21 12.80
C GLN A 35 7.88 25.99 12.66
N GLN A 36 8.58 25.62 13.73
CA GLN A 36 10.01 25.31 13.70
C GLN A 36 10.31 23.80 13.83
N TYR A 37 9.72 23.01 12.92
CA TYR A 37 10.35 21.77 12.43
C TYR A 37 10.52 21.86 10.91
N HIS A 38 11.19 22.92 10.46
CA HIS A 38 11.92 22.85 9.20
C HIS A 38 13.25 22.14 9.46
N SER A 39 13.19 20.84 9.72
CA SER A 39 14.34 19.99 9.46
C SER A 39 14.52 19.95 7.94
N ASN A 40 15.73 20.25 7.47
CA ASN A 40 16.25 19.74 6.21
C ASN A 40 16.31 18.20 6.27
N SER A 41 15.15 17.58 6.37
CA SER A 41 14.94 16.18 6.10
C SER A 41 14.41 16.13 4.68
N SER A 42 15.31 15.91 3.73
CA SER A 42 15.01 15.29 2.44
C SER A 42 14.52 13.84 2.67
N GLY A 43 13.53 13.68 3.55
CA GLY A 43 12.82 12.45 3.81
C GLY A 43 11.75 12.32 2.73
N MET A 44 12.00 11.43 1.79
CA MET A 44 11.03 11.04 0.77
C MET A 44 9.70 10.73 1.45
N SER A 45 8.70 11.60 1.25
CA SER A 45 7.39 11.42 1.84
C SER A 45 6.79 10.10 1.34
N PHE A 46 6.08 9.39 2.22
CA PHE A 46 5.42 8.12 1.91
C PHE A 46 4.58 8.18 0.63
N THR A 47 3.88 9.30 0.41
CA THR A 47 3.12 9.59 -0.81
C THR A 47 4.00 9.69 -2.05
N THR A 48 5.22 10.21 -1.93
CA THR A 48 6.22 10.23 -3.02
C THR A 48 6.69 8.82 -3.35
N GLY A 49 6.93 7.98 -2.33
CA GLY A 49 7.24 6.56 -2.54
C GLY A 49 6.10 5.78 -3.20
N LEU A 50 4.85 6.08 -2.82
CA LEU A 50 3.65 5.47 -3.40
C LEU A 50 3.40 5.92 -4.85
N LEU A 51 3.56 7.21 -5.15
CA LEU A 51 3.47 7.74 -6.51
C LEU A 51 4.57 7.16 -7.41
N LEU A 52 5.78 7.01 -6.90
CA LEU A 52 6.90 6.40 -7.61
C LEU A 52 6.67 4.89 -7.83
N GLY A 53 6.09 4.21 -6.85
CA GLY A 53 5.66 2.81 -6.96
C GLY A 53 4.56 2.61 -7.99
N GLN A 54 3.54 3.48 -8.01
CA GLN A 54 2.48 3.45 -9.02
C GLN A 54 3.06 3.69 -10.43
N LEU A 55 3.98 4.65 -10.58
CA LEU A 55 4.67 4.90 -11.84
C LEU A 55 5.48 3.67 -12.28
N SER A 56 6.16 3.00 -11.35
CA SER A 56 6.91 1.77 -11.62
C SER A 56 6.00 0.62 -12.10
N VAL A 57 4.85 0.41 -11.45
CA VAL A 57 3.87 -0.62 -11.84
C VAL A 57 3.29 -0.34 -13.22
N VAL A 58 2.93 0.92 -13.51
CA VAL A 58 2.40 1.31 -14.83
C VAL A 58 3.44 1.06 -15.93
N LEU A 59 4.71 1.38 -15.69
CA LEU A 59 5.79 1.13 -16.65
C LEU A 59 5.98 -0.37 -16.92
N LEU A 60 5.92 -1.20 -15.87
CA LEU A 60 5.97 -2.66 -16.00
C LEU A 60 4.79 -3.20 -16.80
N VAL A 61 3.57 -2.71 -16.56
CA VAL A 61 2.38 -3.11 -17.33
C VAL A 61 2.51 -2.72 -18.81
N ILE A 62 3.02 -1.53 -19.13
CA ILE A 62 3.26 -1.10 -20.52
C ILE A 62 4.30 -1.98 -21.21
N VAL A 63 5.42 -2.28 -20.54
CA VAL A 63 6.46 -3.19 -21.05
C VAL A 63 5.89 -4.58 -21.25
N CYS A 64 5.14 -5.09 -20.27
CA CYS A 64 4.49 -6.39 -20.30
C CYS A 64 3.47 -6.48 -21.45
N PHE A 65 2.65 -5.45 -21.69
CA PHE A 65 1.77 -5.38 -22.86
C PHE A 65 2.56 -5.31 -24.17
N LYS A 66 3.70 -4.61 -24.23
CA LYS A 66 4.53 -4.61 -25.43
C LYS A 66 5.11 -6.00 -25.70
N TYR A 67 5.73 -6.64 -24.72
CA TYR A 67 6.47 -7.88 -24.94
C TYR A 67 5.57 -9.12 -24.87
N LEU A 68 4.57 -9.20 -23.99
CA LEU A 68 3.65 -10.36 -23.98
C LEU A 68 2.61 -10.34 -25.09
N LEU A 69 2.22 -9.15 -25.59
CA LEU A 69 1.15 -9.03 -26.58
C LEU A 69 1.66 -8.75 -28.00
N LEU A 70 2.87 -8.19 -28.19
CA LEU A 70 3.48 -8.01 -29.51
C LEU A 70 4.72 -8.87 -29.78
N GLU A 71 5.26 -9.63 -28.82
CA GLU A 71 6.34 -10.58 -29.12
C GLU A 71 5.76 -11.88 -29.66
N ASP A 72 5.24 -11.82 -30.88
CA ASP A 72 5.32 -12.98 -31.75
C ASP A 72 6.82 -13.21 -31.98
N VAL A 73 7.35 -14.29 -31.40
CA VAL A 73 8.65 -14.87 -31.75
C VAL A 73 8.59 -15.30 -33.23
N ARG A 74 8.72 -14.34 -34.15
CA ARG A 74 9.04 -14.59 -35.55
C ARG A 74 10.56 -14.71 -35.70
N TYR A 75 11.20 -15.47 -34.81
CA TYR A 75 12.54 -16.00 -35.10
C TYR A 75 12.37 -17.12 -36.12
N GLY A 76 12.40 -16.73 -37.39
CA GLY A 76 12.28 -17.63 -38.52
C GLY A 76 13.26 -18.80 -38.41
N ARG A 77 12.72 -20.01 -38.23
CA ARG A 77 13.47 -21.23 -38.51
C ARG A 77 13.11 -21.70 -39.91
N LYS A 78 14.04 -21.52 -40.85
CA LYS A 78 14.05 -22.26 -42.12
C LYS A 78 14.20 -23.76 -41.79
N PRO A 79 13.43 -24.65 -42.44
CA PRO A 79 13.46 -26.07 -42.11
C PRO A 79 14.78 -26.67 -42.57
N ARG A 80 15.63 -27.11 -41.63
CA ARG A 80 16.73 -28.02 -41.97
C ARG A 80 16.12 -29.39 -42.17
N SER A 81 16.03 -29.81 -43.44
CA SER A 81 15.89 -31.23 -43.78
C SER A 81 17.13 -31.95 -43.26
N PHE A 82 16.94 -32.80 -42.25
CA PHE A 82 17.95 -33.76 -41.82
C PHE A 82 17.50 -35.14 -42.27
N SER A 83 18.32 -35.74 -43.15
CA SER A 83 18.17 -37.12 -43.60
C SER A 83 18.46 -38.10 -42.46
N ASN A 84 17.78 -39.24 -42.54
CA ASN A 84 17.78 -40.39 -41.63
C ASN A 84 19.17 -40.83 -41.13
N ARG A 85 19.26 -41.04 -39.81
CA ARG A 85 20.06 -42.15 -39.27
C ARG A 85 19.41 -42.63 -37.98
N GLY A 86 18.95 -43.87 -37.99
CA GLY A 86 18.38 -44.55 -36.83
C GLY A 86 19.37 -44.54 -35.67
N VAL A 87 18.99 -43.85 -34.60
CA VAL A 87 19.65 -43.88 -33.30
C VAL A 87 18.60 -44.39 -32.34
N SER A 88 18.93 -45.45 -31.61
CA SER A 88 18.12 -46.03 -30.54
C SER A 88 17.65 -44.91 -29.61
N ILE A 89 16.34 -44.69 -29.55
CA ILE A 89 15.72 -43.74 -28.62
C ILE A 89 15.88 -44.34 -27.22
N PRO A 90 16.69 -43.77 -26.31
CA PRO A 90 16.60 -44.10 -24.90
C PRO A 90 15.21 -43.68 -24.42
N ALA A 91 14.63 -44.46 -23.50
CA ALA A 91 13.30 -44.24 -22.94
C ALA A 91 12.98 -42.76 -22.69
N PRO A 92 11.72 -42.33 -22.91
CA PRO A 92 11.32 -40.94 -22.73
C PRO A 92 11.76 -40.44 -21.35
N PRO A 93 12.24 -39.18 -21.23
CA PRO A 93 12.60 -38.63 -19.94
C PRO A 93 11.41 -38.81 -19.01
N THR A 94 11.67 -39.51 -17.90
CA THR A 94 10.81 -39.60 -16.74
C THR A 94 10.13 -38.25 -16.55
N LYS A 95 8.79 -38.27 -16.47
CA LYS A 95 7.92 -37.13 -16.16
C LYS A 95 8.67 -36.20 -15.19
N PRO A 96 8.72 -34.87 -15.41
CA PRO A 96 9.40 -33.97 -14.49
C PRO A 96 8.84 -34.24 -13.08
N SER A 97 9.62 -34.94 -12.26
CA SER A 97 9.26 -35.16 -10.87
C SER A 97 9.18 -33.77 -10.27
N LEU A 98 8.04 -33.42 -9.69
CA LEU A 98 7.87 -32.12 -9.08
C LEU A 98 9.09 -31.84 -8.18
N PRO A 99 9.68 -30.64 -8.27
CA PRO A 99 10.85 -30.32 -7.47
C PRO A 99 10.54 -30.59 -6.01
N SER A 100 11.35 -31.44 -5.39
CA SER A 100 11.23 -31.74 -3.96
C SER A 100 11.31 -30.43 -3.17
N THR A 101 10.57 -30.34 -2.07
CA THR A 101 10.59 -29.16 -1.18
C THR A 101 12.02 -28.78 -0.78
N THR A 102 12.90 -29.77 -0.59
CA THR A 102 14.33 -29.59 -0.33
C THR A 102 15.08 -28.88 -1.46
N THR A 103 14.73 -29.15 -2.72
CA THR A 103 15.31 -28.47 -3.89
C THR A 103 14.82 -27.03 -3.99
N ILE A 104 13.58 -26.77 -3.60
CA ILE A 104 13.00 -25.42 -3.59
C ILE A 104 13.70 -24.59 -2.52
N LEU A 105 13.77 -25.08 -1.28
CA LEU A 105 14.42 -24.40 -0.16
C LEU A 105 15.89 -24.04 -0.45
N ASN A 106 16.64 -24.98 -1.03
CA ASN A 106 18.02 -24.75 -1.43
C ASN A 106 18.12 -23.69 -2.55
N LYS A 107 17.20 -23.70 -3.52
CA LYS A 107 17.16 -22.69 -4.59
C LYS A 107 16.68 -21.32 -4.12
N THR A 108 15.85 -21.27 -3.09
CA THR A 108 15.41 -20.03 -2.44
C THR A 108 16.36 -19.58 -1.34
N PHE A 109 17.50 -20.25 -1.16
CA PHE A 109 18.49 -19.98 -0.11
C PHE A 109 17.87 -19.87 1.30
N TYR A 110 16.83 -20.67 1.56
CA TYR A 110 16.04 -20.60 2.78
C TYR A 110 16.33 -21.83 3.64
N ASP A 111 17.03 -21.62 4.76
CA ASP A 111 17.21 -22.64 5.79
C ASP A 111 16.17 -22.46 6.88
N ILE A 112 15.36 -23.48 7.12
CA ILE A 112 14.24 -23.43 8.09
C ILE A 112 14.75 -23.18 9.52
N TYR A 113 15.98 -23.59 9.83
CA TYR A 113 16.50 -23.52 11.20
C TYR A 113 17.24 -22.22 11.53
N ASP A 114 17.90 -21.62 10.54
CA ASP A 114 18.79 -20.45 10.74
C ASP A 114 18.23 -19.15 10.14
N HIS A 115 17.04 -19.16 9.52
CA HIS A 115 16.45 -17.94 8.96
C HIS A 115 15.80 -17.05 10.04
N THR A 116 16.16 -15.78 10.05
CA THR A 116 15.53 -14.80 10.94
C THR A 116 14.08 -14.52 10.53
N PRO A 117 13.14 -14.34 11.46
CA PRO A 117 11.78 -13.92 11.12
C PRO A 117 11.77 -12.58 10.38
N GLU A 118 11.23 -12.54 9.16
CA GLU A 118 11.11 -11.32 8.38
C GLU A 118 9.85 -10.54 8.78
N SER A 119 9.97 -9.21 8.90
CA SER A 119 8.81 -8.36 9.14
C SER A 119 7.97 -8.22 7.86
N LEU A 120 6.66 -8.40 8.02
CA LEU A 120 5.69 -8.38 6.93
C LEU A 120 5.05 -6.98 6.79
N ASP A 121 5.78 -5.94 7.16
CA ASP A 121 5.24 -4.57 7.27
C ASP A 121 4.81 -4.02 5.91
N TRP A 122 5.58 -4.33 4.86
CA TRP A 122 5.25 -3.90 3.49
C TRP A 122 3.95 -4.55 2.99
N MET A 123 3.72 -5.84 3.29
CA MET A 123 2.49 -6.54 2.89
C MET A 123 1.31 -6.07 3.75
N THR A 124 1.55 -5.73 5.02
CA THR A 124 0.51 -5.12 5.88
C THR A 124 0.02 -3.80 5.31
N VAL A 125 0.92 -2.95 4.77
CA VAL A 125 0.53 -1.70 4.10
C VAL A 125 -0.29 -1.97 2.83
N LEU A 126 0.11 -2.94 2.00
CA LEU A 126 -0.64 -3.30 0.80
C LEU A 126 -2.01 -3.88 1.12
N MET A 127 -2.10 -4.73 2.15
CA MET A 127 -3.36 -5.28 2.63
C MET A 127 -4.28 -4.16 3.13
N ALA A 128 -3.74 -3.20 3.90
CA ALA A 128 -4.50 -2.06 4.37
C ALA A 128 -5.02 -1.19 3.21
N GLN A 129 -4.19 -0.96 2.19
CA GLN A 129 -4.59 -0.22 0.97
C GLN A 129 -5.66 -0.97 0.17
N ALA A 130 -5.52 -2.29 0.01
CA ALA A 130 -6.49 -3.13 -0.67
C ALA A 130 -7.85 -3.14 0.06
N ILE A 131 -7.84 -3.28 1.39
CA ILE A 131 -9.06 -3.24 2.22
C ILE A 131 -9.71 -1.85 2.16
N ALA A 132 -8.92 -0.78 2.21
CA ALA A 132 -9.44 0.59 2.11
C ALA A 132 -10.16 0.83 0.78
N GLN A 133 -9.55 0.42 -0.33
CA GLN A 133 -10.15 0.52 -1.67
C GLN A 133 -11.41 -0.34 -1.79
N TYR A 134 -11.37 -1.58 -1.31
CA TYR A 134 -12.53 -2.48 -1.32
C TYR A 134 -13.69 -1.91 -0.51
N ARG A 135 -13.41 -1.28 0.63
CA ARG A 135 -14.43 -0.69 1.50
C ARG A 135 -15.17 0.45 0.79
N ASP A 136 -14.46 1.33 0.10
CA ASP A 136 -15.08 2.46 -0.59
C ASP A 136 -15.82 2.02 -1.86
N ASP A 137 -15.26 1.07 -2.61
CA ASP A 137 -15.93 0.45 -3.77
C ASP A 137 -17.22 -0.30 -3.37
N SER A 138 -17.20 -0.97 -2.20
CA SER A 138 -18.37 -1.67 -1.66
C SER A 138 -19.50 -0.75 -1.23
N LYS A 139 -19.18 0.44 -0.70
CA LYS A 139 -20.17 1.48 -0.34
C LYS A 139 -20.84 2.05 -1.56
N VAL A 140 -20.07 2.39 -2.60
CA VAL A 140 -20.61 2.98 -3.83
C VAL A 140 -21.55 2.01 -4.55
N ASN A 141 -21.21 0.72 -4.55
CA ASN A 141 -21.92 -0.29 -5.33
C ASN A 141 -22.97 -1.09 -4.53
N ASN A 142 -23.20 -0.75 -3.25
CA ASN A 142 -24.03 -1.50 -2.29
C ASN A 142 -23.77 -3.02 -2.33
N ARG A 143 -22.53 -3.43 -2.62
CA ARG A 143 -22.20 -4.83 -2.90
C ARG A 143 -22.45 -5.73 -1.71
N LEU A 144 -22.20 -5.23 -0.50
CA LEU A 144 -22.44 -5.97 0.73
C LEU A 144 -23.93 -6.23 0.94
N ILE A 145 -24.78 -5.23 0.70
CA ILE A 145 -26.23 -5.38 0.84
C ILE A 145 -26.77 -6.33 -0.23
N LYS A 146 -26.28 -6.23 -1.48
CA LYS A 146 -26.67 -7.15 -2.55
C LYS A 146 -26.21 -8.57 -2.29
N ALA A 147 -24.96 -8.77 -1.85
CA ALA A 147 -24.43 -10.09 -1.51
C ALA A 147 -25.12 -10.69 -0.29
N LEU A 148 -25.45 -9.88 0.73
CA LEU A 148 -26.21 -10.32 1.89
C LEU A 148 -27.65 -10.66 1.51
N ALA A 149 -28.30 -9.82 0.71
CA ALA A 149 -29.63 -10.08 0.19
C ALA A 149 -29.65 -11.35 -0.66
N GLU A 150 -28.67 -11.56 -1.52
CA GLU A 150 -28.53 -12.78 -2.33
C GLU A 150 -28.27 -14.00 -1.44
N ALA A 151 -27.37 -13.92 -0.46
CA ALA A 151 -27.07 -15.02 0.44
C ALA A 151 -28.26 -15.39 1.34
N LEU A 152 -29.03 -14.40 1.79
CA LEU A 152 -30.20 -14.61 2.65
C LEU A 152 -31.44 -15.01 1.85
N ASN A 153 -31.59 -14.54 0.61
CA ASN A 153 -32.78 -14.79 -0.21
C ASN A 153 -32.61 -15.88 -1.28
N GLY A 154 -31.38 -16.30 -1.57
CA GLY A 154 -31.04 -17.32 -2.57
C GLY A 154 -31.18 -18.77 -2.08
N GLY A 155 -31.44 -18.97 -0.79
CA GLY A 155 -31.77 -20.28 -0.21
C GLY A 155 -33.28 -20.57 -0.20
N VAL A 156 -33.65 -21.81 0.14
CA VAL A 156 -35.06 -22.19 0.37
C VAL A 156 -35.57 -21.41 1.58
N ARG A 157 -36.53 -20.50 1.33
CA ARG A 157 -37.20 -19.76 2.40
C ARG A 157 -38.08 -20.75 3.19
N PRO A 158 -38.07 -20.72 4.52
CA PRO A 158 -38.97 -21.54 5.31
C PRO A 158 -40.44 -21.15 5.03
N ASP A 159 -41.36 -22.12 4.98
CA ASP A 159 -42.78 -21.93 4.63
C ASP A 159 -43.58 -21.00 5.59
N TRP A 160 -42.96 -20.49 6.65
CA TRP A 160 -43.56 -19.60 7.66
C TRP A 160 -43.12 -18.12 7.53
N VAL A 161 -42.33 -17.79 6.50
CA VAL A 161 -41.94 -16.41 6.10
C VAL A 161 -42.78 -15.92 4.94
#